data_AF-A0A959C8D2-F1
#
_entry.id   AF-A0A959C8D2-F1
#
_cell.length_a   1.000
_cell.length_b   1.000
_cell.length_c   1.000
_cell.angle_alpha   90.00
_cell.angle_beta   90.00
_cell.angle_gamma   90.00
#
_symmetry.space_group_name_H-M   'P 1'
#
loop_
_entity.id
_entity.type
_entity.pdbx_description
1 polymer ?
#
loop_
_entity_poly.entity_id
_entity_poly.type
_entity_poly.pdbx_seq_one_letter_code
_entity_poly.pdbx_strand_id
1 'polypeptide(L)'
;MRRSLVFALLLFCGNALFAQRVVHEYRIKNLISDVVLQKFEQINSNVNIYEHKEGNRLILVGDSMHIQQAVRHLEMLDVPQMMISIEFMLVEYFHQHDFNWGIDITQGRSGNFSNLAYTPGASTGQLSTLYNAVTKLSPNFHLNIRALVNEDRAKVTTNPHIAVLSGEAANLNLIDRRTIVLETATINGITTSLQNIEAGIQLNVTPVPT
;
A
#
# COMPACT_ATOMS: atom_id res chain seq x y z
N MET A 1 -3.55 -5.53 -85.13
CA MET A 1 -4.67 -4.83 -84.46
C MET A 1 -5.89 -5.76 -84.41
N ARG A 2 -6.10 -6.45 -83.28
CA ARG A 2 -7.27 -7.32 -83.05
C ARG A 2 -8.14 -6.66 -81.97
N ARG A 3 -9.36 -6.25 -82.34
CA ARG A 3 -10.41 -5.84 -81.41
C ARG A 3 -11.15 -7.09 -80.95
N SER A 4 -11.30 -7.27 -79.64
CA SER A 4 -12.22 -8.26 -79.08
C SER A 4 -13.12 -7.57 -78.06
N LEU A 5 -14.42 -7.83 -78.22
CA LEU A 5 -15.54 -7.42 -77.39
C LEU A 5 -15.30 -7.71 -75.91
N VAL A 6 -15.65 -6.74 -75.05
CA VAL A 6 -15.87 -6.97 -73.62
C VAL A 6 -17.37 -7.23 -73.44
N PHE A 7 -17.68 -8.45 -73.01
CA PHE A 7 -19.01 -8.93 -72.66
C PHE A 7 -19.23 -8.74 -71.16
N ALA A 8 -20.45 -8.32 -70.79
CA ALA A 8 -20.86 -8.00 -69.43
C ALA A 8 -20.93 -9.22 -68.49
N LEU A 9 -20.72 -9.00 -67.19
CA LEU A 9 -21.36 -9.79 -66.14
C LEU A 9 -21.63 -8.93 -64.89
N LEU A 10 -22.83 -8.36 -64.84
CA LEU A 10 -23.49 -7.93 -63.61
C LEU A 10 -24.07 -9.19 -62.96
N LEU A 11 -23.61 -9.61 -61.77
CA LEU A 11 -24.43 -10.44 -60.86
C LEU A 11 -23.84 -10.52 -59.44
N PHE A 12 -24.63 -9.98 -58.49
CA PHE A 12 -24.88 -10.42 -57.12
C PHE A 12 -23.72 -10.60 -56.12
N CYS A 13 -23.80 -9.88 -54.99
CA CYS A 13 -23.96 -10.57 -53.71
C CYS A 13 -24.65 -9.65 -52.69
N GLY A 14 -25.73 -10.17 -52.08
CA GLY A 14 -26.53 -9.48 -51.08
C GLY A 14 -25.75 -9.19 -49.80
N ASN A 15 -26.33 -8.28 -49.00
CA ASN A 15 -25.89 -7.91 -47.66
C ASN A 15 -25.81 -9.14 -46.74
N ALA A 16 -24.67 -9.82 -46.74
CA ALA A 16 -24.23 -10.60 -45.60
C ALA A 16 -23.49 -9.61 -44.69
N LEU A 17 -24.17 -9.12 -43.65
CA LEU A 17 -23.49 -8.59 -42.46
C LEU A 17 -22.72 -9.76 -41.85
N PHE A 18 -21.51 -10.00 -42.37
CA PHE A 18 -20.54 -10.82 -41.67
C PHE A 18 -20.27 -10.12 -40.34
N ALA A 19 -20.50 -10.81 -39.22
CA ALA A 19 -19.93 -10.42 -37.93
C ALA A 19 -18.41 -10.53 -38.07
N GLN A 20 -17.79 -9.48 -38.61
CA GLN A 20 -16.37 -9.44 -38.85
C GLN A 20 -15.69 -9.36 -37.49
N ARG A 21 -15.07 -10.47 -37.07
CA ARG A 21 -14.27 -10.49 -35.85
C ARG A 21 -13.10 -9.53 -36.05
N VAL A 22 -13.04 -8.51 -35.20
CA VAL A 22 -11.97 -7.52 -35.19
C VAL A 22 -10.97 -7.91 -34.10
N VAL A 23 -9.70 -7.58 -34.33
CA VAL A 23 -8.64 -7.68 -33.33
C VAL A 23 -8.23 -6.26 -32.95
N HIS A 24 -8.17 -5.97 -31.66
CA HIS A 24 -7.74 -4.67 -31.15
C HIS A 24 -6.67 -4.85 -30.06
N GLU A 25 -5.56 -4.13 -30.19
CA GLU A 25 -4.52 -4.07 -29.17
C GLU A 25 -4.81 -2.89 -28.23
N TYR A 26 -4.94 -3.18 -26.94
CA TYR A 26 -5.06 -2.18 -25.89
C TYR A 26 -3.77 -2.11 -25.08
N ARG A 27 -3.13 -0.94 -25.05
CA ARG A 27 -1.92 -0.68 -24.26
C ARG A 27 -2.29 -0.06 -22.93
N ILE A 28 -1.90 -0.74 -21.85
CA ILE A 28 -2.16 -0.30 -20.48
C ILE A 28 -1.08 0.72 -20.05
N LYS A 29 -1.48 1.77 -19.34
CA LYS A 29 -0.64 2.91 -18.98
C LYS A 29 -0.36 3.02 -17.48
N ASN A 30 -1.38 2.79 -16.65
CA ASN A 30 -1.35 3.07 -15.22
C ASN A 30 -1.32 1.81 -14.36
N LEU A 31 -1.80 0.68 -14.90
CA LEU A 31 -1.87 -0.60 -14.22
C LEU A 31 -1.01 -1.68 -14.90
N ILE A 32 -0.94 -2.86 -14.28
CA ILE A 32 -0.31 -4.07 -14.83
C ILE A 32 -1.39 -4.94 -15.49
N SER A 33 -1.04 -5.59 -16.59
CA SER A 33 -1.93 -6.43 -17.41
C SER A 33 -2.69 -7.49 -16.63
N ASP A 34 -2.03 -8.14 -15.67
CA ASP A 34 -2.63 -9.17 -14.83
C ASP A 34 -3.74 -8.59 -13.95
N VAL A 35 -3.47 -7.45 -13.30
CA VAL A 35 -4.43 -6.75 -12.43
C VAL A 35 -5.61 -6.23 -13.23
N VAL A 36 -5.37 -5.67 -14.41
CA VAL A 36 -6.44 -5.18 -15.29
C VAL A 36 -7.31 -6.32 -15.78
N LEU A 37 -6.70 -7.43 -16.20
CA LEU A 37 -7.43 -8.60 -16.69
C LEU A 37 -8.33 -9.18 -15.59
N GLN A 38 -7.80 -9.39 -14.39
CA GLN A 38 -8.58 -9.89 -13.25
C GLN A 38 -9.78 -8.99 -12.92
N LYS A 39 -9.60 -7.67 -12.92
CA LYS A 39 -10.69 -6.71 -12.69
C LYS A 39 -11.70 -6.70 -13.84
N PHE A 40 -11.23 -6.84 -15.07
CA PHE A 40 -12.08 -6.81 -16.25
C PHE A 40 -12.93 -8.09 -16.40
N GLU A 41 -12.36 -9.25 -16.07
CA GLU A 41 -13.06 -10.55 -16.06
C GLU A 41 -14.28 -10.54 -15.13
N GLN A 42 -14.26 -9.74 -14.06
CA GLN A 42 -15.41 -9.55 -13.17
C GLN A 42 -16.55 -8.73 -13.78
N ILE A 43 -16.27 -7.92 -14.81
CA ILE A 43 -17.20 -6.90 -15.34
C ILE A 43 -17.80 -7.32 -16.69
N ASN A 44 -17.09 -8.04 -17.56
CA ASN A 44 -17.65 -8.39 -18.89
C ASN A 44 -16.94 -9.56 -19.60
N SER A 45 -17.69 -10.55 -20.09
CA SER A 45 -17.19 -11.78 -20.74
C SER A 45 -17.51 -11.92 -22.24
N ASN A 46 -17.99 -10.87 -22.90
CA ASN A 46 -18.42 -10.93 -24.31
C ASN A 46 -17.30 -10.72 -25.35
N VAL A 47 -16.03 -10.64 -24.90
CA VAL A 47 -14.84 -10.47 -25.75
C VAL A 47 -13.79 -11.48 -25.31
N ASN A 48 -13.13 -12.14 -26.26
CA ASN A 48 -11.98 -12.98 -25.94
C ASN A 48 -10.76 -12.08 -25.73
N ILE A 49 -10.10 -12.22 -24.59
CA ILE A 49 -8.95 -11.39 -24.20
C ILE A 49 -7.73 -12.28 -24.06
N TYR A 50 -6.62 -11.86 -24.67
CA TYR A 50 -5.32 -12.50 -24.51
C TYR A 50 -4.36 -11.50 -23.88
N GLU A 51 -3.73 -11.91 -22.79
CA GLU A 51 -2.73 -11.10 -22.09
C GLU A 51 -1.35 -11.25 -22.75
N HIS A 52 -0.66 -10.13 -22.94
CA HIS A 52 0.75 -10.12 -23.28
C HIS A 52 1.56 -9.44 -22.16
N LYS A 53 1.99 -10.26 -21.20
CA LYS A 53 2.69 -9.82 -19.96
C LYS A 53 3.92 -8.97 -20.23
N GLU A 54 4.78 -9.42 -21.14
CA GLU A 54 6.06 -8.76 -21.45
C GLU A 54 5.88 -7.33 -21.97
N GLY A 55 4.77 -7.07 -22.68
CA GLY A 55 4.48 -5.76 -23.24
C GLY A 55 3.51 -4.91 -22.42
N ASN A 56 2.96 -5.43 -21.32
CA ASN A 56 1.85 -4.82 -20.57
C ASN A 56 0.65 -4.44 -21.46
N ARG A 57 0.12 -5.40 -22.23
CA ARG A 57 -0.93 -5.17 -23.24
C ARG A 57 -1.98 -6.26 -23.21
N LEU A 58 -3.18 -5.92 -23.68
CA LEU A 58 -4.28 -6.84 -23.90
C LEU A 58 -4.64 -6.89 -25.37
N ILE A 59 -4.85 -8.09 -25.90
CA ILE A 59 -5.31 -8.33 -27.26
C ILE A 59 -6.77 -8.76 -27.18
N LEU A 60 -7.66 -7.92 -27.70
CA LEU A 60 -9.11 -8.10 -27.69
C LEU A 60 -9.56 -8.68 -29.03
N VAL A 61 -10.32 -9.77 -29.01
CA VAL A 61 -10.84 -10.43 -30.21
C VAL A 61 -12.35 -10.66 -30.09
N GLY A 62 -13.13 -9.99 -30.94
CA GLY A 62 -14.59 -10.03 -30.84
C GLY A 62 -15.31 -9.22 -31.93
N ASP A 63 -16.60 -9.00 -31.73
CA ASP A 63 -17.39 -8.08 -32.57
C ASP A 63 -16.96 -6.62 -32.31
N SER A 64 -16.99 -5.79 -33.35
CA SER A 64 -16.60 -4.38 -33.27
C SER A 64 -17.37 -3.62 -32.17
N MET A 65 -18.67 -3.88 -31.99
CA MET A 65 -19.47 -3.22 -30.96
C MET A 65 -18.99 -3.59 -29.55
N HIS A 66 -18.76 -4.89 -29.31
CA HIS A 66 -18.30 -5.38 -28.01
C HIS A 66 -16.88 -4.94 -27.69
N ILE A 67 -15.99 -4.87 -28.68
CA ILE A 67 -14.64 -4.33 -28.49
C ILE A 67 -14.70 -2.86 -28.09
N GLN A 68 -15.51 -2.03 -28.75
CA GLN A 68 -15.64 -0.62 -28.39
C GLN A 68 -16.20 -0.40 -26.98
N GLN A 69 -17.05 -1.31 -26.49
CA GLN A 69 -17.52 -1.29 -25.11
C GLN A 69 -16.42 -1.74 -24.14
N ALA A 70 -15.70 -2.82 -24.47
CA ALA A 70 -14.58 -3.32 -23.67
C ALA A 70 -13.47 -2.27 -23.52
N VAL A 71 -13.07 -1.61 -24.60
CA VAL A 71 -12.08 -0.53 -24.57
C VAL A 71 -12.52 0.61 -23.65
N ARG A 72 -13.79 1.05 -23.75
CA ARG A 72 -14.33 2.08 -22.85
C ARG A 72 -14.28 1.68 -21.39
N HIS A 73 -14.57 0.43 -21.06
CA HIS A 73 -14.45 -0.05 -19.67
C HIS A 73 -12.98 -0.13 -19.23
N LEU A 74 -12.08 -0.60 -20.10
CA LEU A 74 -10.65 -0.63 -19.80
C LEU A 74 -10.10 0.77 -19.54
N GLU A 75 -10.53 1.78 -20.29
CA GLU A 75 -10.15 3.18 -20.06
C GLU A 75 -10.64 3.72 -18.70
N MET A 76 -11.77 3.25 -18.19
CA MET A 76 -12.26 3.62 -16.86
C MET A 76 -11.47 2.92 -15.74
N LEU A 77 -10.90 1.74 -16.01
CA LEU A 77 -10.10 0.99 -15.04
C LEU A 77 -8.64 1.44 -15.03
N ASP A 78 -8.06 1.75 -16.19
CA ASP A 78 -6.67 2.15 -16.36
C ASP A 78 -6.47 3.64 -16.04
N VAL A 79 -6.79 4.02 -14.80
CA VAL A 79 -6.61 5.38 -14.28
C VAL A 79 -5.40 5.44 -13.33
N PRO A 80 -4.71 6.60 -13.22
CA PRO A 80 -3.62 6.77 -12.27
C PRO A 80 -4.08 6.48 -10.84
N GLN A 81 -3.32 5.66 -10.10
CA GLN A 81 -3.62 5.34 -8.72
C GLN A 81 -3.02 6.37 -7.76
N MET A 82 -3.74 6.67 -6.67
CA MET A 82 -3.25 7.55 -5.62
C MET A 82 -2.18 6.83 -4.79
N MET A 83 -1.09 7.54 -4.51
CA MET A 83 -0.05 7.11 -3.59
C MET A 83 -0.26 7.81 -2.25
N ILE A 84 -0.22 7.03 -1.16
CA ILE A 84 -0.37 7.51 0.21
C ILE A 84 0.97 7.34 0.90
N SER A 85 1.49 8.44 1.46
CA SER A 85 2.68 8.44 2.31
C SER A 85 2.27 8.29 3.76
N ILE A 86 2.92 7.38 4.47
CA ILE A 86 2.72 7.12 5.89
C ILE A 86 4.04 7.39 6.59
N GLU A 87 3.99 8.29 7.57
CA GLU A 87 5.09 8.61 8.46
C GLU A 87 4.75 8.10 9.86
N PHE A 88 5.68 7.35 10.46
CA PHE A 88 5.55 6.87 11.82
C PHE A 88 6.73 7.39 12.63
N MET A 89 6.47 8.00 13.77
CA MET A 89 7.52 8.48 14.67
C MET A 89 7.39 7.82 16.04
N LEU A 90 8.43 7.11 16.46
CA LEU A 90 8.57 6.57 17.80
C LEU A 90 9.35 7.55 18.67
N VAL A 91 8.69 8.06 19.72
CA VAL A 91 9.31 8.94 20.72
C VAL A 91 9.31 8.25 22.07
N GLU A 92 10.49 8.07 22.64
CA GLU A 92 10.69 7.67 24.03
C GLU A 92 10.76 8.91 24.90
N TYR A 93 10.04 8.94 26.02
CA TYR A 93 10.11 10.01 27.01
C TYR A 93 10.86 9.52 28.25
N PHE A 94 11.80 10.31 28.74
CA PHE A 94 12.59 10.02 29.93
C PHE A 94 12.19 10.95 31.07
N HIS A 95 12.29 10.47 32.31
CA HIS A 95 12.07 11.28 33.51
C HIS A 95 13.29 11.24 34.42
N GLN A 96 13.57 12.36 35.09
CA GLN A 96 14.51 12.43 36.20
C GLN A 96 13.78 12.90 37.47
N HIS A 97 13.94 12.10 38.53
CA HIS A 97 13.63 12.30 39.94
C HIS A 97 12.27 12.82 40.46
N ASP A 98 11.31 13.31 39.65
CA ASP A 98 9.97 13.66 40.17
C ASP A 98 8.83 13.16 39.26
N PHE A 99 7.94 12.36 39.85
CA PHE A 99 6.84 11.66 39.18
C PHE A 99 5.64 12.59 38.96
N ASN A 100 5.64 13.36 37.87
CA ASN A 100 4.46 14.13 37.46
C ASN A 100 4.14 13.89 35.96
N TRP A 101 3.23 12.96 35.69
CA TRP A 101 2.79 12.60 34.34
C TRP A 101 1.75 13.59 33.82
N GLY A 102 2.18 14.67 33.20
CA GLY A 102 1.31 15.37 32.25
C GLY A 102 2.00 15.42 30.90
N ILE A 103 1.79 14.37 30.10
CA ILE A 103 2.28 14.26 28.73
C ILE A 103 1.08 14.44 27.81
N ASP A 104 1.10 15.49 26.99
CA ASP A 104 0.16 15.67 25.89
C ASP A 104 0.79 15.11 24.61
N ILE A 105 0.39 13.89 24.25
CA ILE A 105 0.89 13.16 23.08
C ILE A 105 0.46 13.84 21.76
N THR A 106 -0.68 14.55 21.74
CA THR A 106 -1.19 15.21 20.53
C THR A 106 -0.45 16.51 20.22
N GLN A 107 0.04 17.18 21.25
CA GLN A 107 0.79 18.43 21.15
C GLN A 107 2.31 18.24 21.34
N GLY A 108 2.77 17.06 21.77
CA GLY A 108 4.18 16.77 22.05
C GLY A 108 4.72 17.54 23.27
N ARG A 109 3.89 17.81 24.28
CA ARG A 109 4.23 18.66 25.44
C ARG A 109 4.33 17.84 26.73
N SER A 110 5.15 18.31 27.66
CA SER A 110 5.24 17.76 29.03
C SER A 110 5.09 18.90 30.06
N GLY A 111 4.21 18.74 31.06
CA GLY A 111 3.88 19.73 32.09
C GLY A 111 2.75 19.31 33.02
N ASN A 112 2.38 20.11 34.02
CA ASN A 112 1.25 19.80 34.92
C ASN A 112 -0.07 20.22 34.25
N PHE A 113 -0.73 19.29 33.57
CA PHE A 113 -1.98 19.56 32.86
C PHE A 113 -3.16 19.06 33.70
N SER A 114 -3.90 19.97 34.35
CA SER A 114 -4.99 19.63 35.26
C SER A 114 -6.25 19.05 34.58
N ASN A 115 -6.31 19.04 33.24
CA ASN A 115 -7.52 18.73 32.48
C ASN A 115 -7.30 17.77 31.30
N LEU A 116 -6.32 16.87 31.37
CA LEU A 116 -6.21 15.79 30.38
C LEU A 116 -7.03 14.58 30.84
N ALA A 117 -8.25 14.45 30.34
CA ALA A 117 -9.01 13.21 30.46
C ALA A 117 -8.43 12.18 29.48
N TYR A 118 -7.60 11.28 30.00
CA TYR A 118 -7.13 10.10 29.28
C TYR A 118 -7.38 8.88 30.16
N THR A 119 -8.27 7.97 29.73
CA THR A 119 -8.55 6.70 30.42
C THR A 119 -8.03 5.54 29.58
N PRO A 120 -6.72 5.25 29.62
CA PRO A 120 -6.15 4.05 29.01
C PRO A 120 -6.48 2.83 29.89
N GLY A 121 -7.14 1.80 29.32
CA GLY A 121 -7.28 0.49 29.97
C GLY A 121 -8.52 0.26 30.84
N ALA A 122 -9.70 0.79 30.49
CA ALA A 122 -10.95 0.36 31.15
C ALA A 122 -11.29 -1.11 30.81
N SER A 123 -10.89 -2.01 31.73
CA SER A 123 -11.21 -3.44 31.93
C SER A 123 -11.34 -4.29 30.66
N THR A 124 -10.39 -5.15 30.30
CA THR A 124 -10.09 -6.39 31.04
C THR A 124 -8.73 -6.95 30.62
N GLY A 125 -7.77 -7.05 31.54
CA GLY A 125 -6.75 -8.12 31.63
C GLY A 125 -5.86 -8.49 30.44
N GLN A 126 -5.96 -7.85 29.28
CA GLN A 126 -5.16 -8.09 28.09
C GLN A 126 -4.71 -6.73 27.55
N LEU A 127 -3.39 -6.55 27.47
CA LEU A 127 -2.74 -5.40 26.86
C LEU A 127 -3.14 -5.33 25.38
N SER A 128 -4.27 -4.71 25.09
CA SER A 128 -4.72 -4.38 23.74
C SER A 128 -4.34 -2.94 23.47
N THR A 129 -3.23 -2.73 22.76
CA THR A 129 -2.83 -1.42 22.25
C THR A 129 -3.70 -1.07 21.04
N LEU A 130 -4.91 -0.58 21.29
CA LEU A 130 -5.73 0.02 20.24
C LEU A 130 -5.21 1.44 20.00
N TYR A 131 -4.39 1.60 18.94
CA TYR A 131 -3.89 2.89 18.50
C TYR A 131 -5.04 3.70 17.87
N ASN A 132 -5.50 4.76 18.54
CA ASN A 132 -6.35 5.76 17.88
C ASN A 132 -5.45 6.60 16.96
N ALA A 133 -5.56 6.39 15.65
CA ALA A 133 -4.83 7.15 14.65
C ALA A 133 -5.26 8.64 14.70
N VAL A 134 -4.37 9.51 15.17
CA VAL A 134 -4.56 10.97 15.10
C VAL A 134 -4.30 11.39 13.66
N THR A 135 -5.34 11.82 12.94
CA THR A 135 -5.26 12.14 11.50
C THR A 135 -4.62 13.50 11.20
N LYS A 136 -4.45 14.36 12.21
CA LYS A 136 -3.79 15.67 12.10
C LYS A 136 -3.00 16.00 13.35
N LEU A 137 -1.68 16.15 13.20
CA LEU A 137 -0.80 16.65 14.26
C LEU A 137 -0.87 18.18 14.33
N SER A 138 -0.65 18.73 15.52
CA SER A 138 -0.52 20.18 15.71
C SER A 138 0.68 20.73 14.92
N PRO A 139 0.59 21.93 14.32
CA PRO A 139 1.75 22.55 13.65
C PRO A 139 2.98 22.67 14.55
N ASN A 140 2.77 22.78 15.87
CA ASN A 140 3.82 22.93 16.86
C ASN A 140 4.37 21.59 17.39
N PHE A 141 3.79 20.46 16.98
CA PHE A 141 4.16 19.14 17.49
C PHE A 141 5.67 18.87 17.32
N HIS A 142 6.21 19.09 16.13
CA HIS A 142 7.64 18.92 15.85
C HIS A 142 8.54 19.86 16.67
N LEU A 143 8.09 21.09 16.91
CA LEU A 143 8.83 22.06 17.73
C LEU A 143 8.88 21.62 19.19
N ASN A 144 7.76 21.14 19.72
CA ASN A 144 7.66 20.70 21.11
C ASN A 144 8.46 19.41 21.35
N ILE A 145 8.39 18.44 20.44
CA ILE A 145 9.24 17.24 20.53
C ILE A 145 10.73 17.60 20.46
N ARG A 146 11.13 18.51 19.55
CA ARG A 146 12.53 18.97 19.48
C ARG A 146 13.00 19.63 20.77
N ALA A 147 12.14 20.42 21.42
CA ALA A 147 12.47 21.02 22.72
C ALA A 147 12.72 19.94 23.78
N LEU A 148 11.85 18.92 23.86
CA LEU A 148 12.02 17.82 24.81
C LEU A 148 13.26 16.96 24.50
N VAL A 149 13.61 16.78 23.23
CA VAL A 149 14.84 16.10 22.82
C VAL A 149 16.07 16.90 23.22
N ASN A 150 16.06 18.23 23.02
CA ASN A 150 17.17 19.09 23.43
C ASN A 150 17.34 19.18 24.95
N GLU A 151 16.27 18.98 25.71
CA GLU A 151 16.29 18.95 27.18
C GLU A 151 16.65 17.56 27.75
N ASP A 152 17.03 16.58 26.91
CA ASP A 152 17.27 15.17 27.29
C ASP A 152 16.05 14.48 27.96
N ARG A 153 14.85 15.04 27.77
CA ARG A 153 13.57 14.54 28.33
C ARG A 153 12.82 13.65 27.36
N ALA A 154 13.25 13.60 26.11
CA ALA A 154 12.73 12.68 25.10
C ALA A 154 13.82 12.28 24.13
N LYS A 155 13.62 11.18 23.42
CA LYS A 155 14.45 10.74 22.30
C LYS A 155 13.55 10.22 21.20
N VAL A 156 13.80 10.69 19.99
CA VAL A 156 13.22 10.07 18.80
C VAL A 156 14.04 8.83 18.50
N THR A 157 13.45 7.66 18.71
CA THR A 157 14.11 6.37 18.48
C THR A 157 14.14 6.06 17.00
N THR A 158 13.02 6.29 16.31
CA THR A 158 12.88 5.98 14.89
C THR A 158 11.83 6.86 14.23
N ASN A 159 12.05 7.26 12.97
CA ASN A 159 11.06 7.93 12.12
C ASN A 159 11.00 7.34 10.70
N PRO A 160 10.48 6.11 10.52
CA PRO A 160 10.35 5.53 9.20
C PRO A 160 9.23 6.18 8.40
N HIS A 161 9.44 6.22 7.08
CA HIS A 161 8.42 6.62 6.12
C HIS A 161 8.22 5.51 5.08
N ILE A 162 6.99 5.31 4.64
CA ILE A 162 6.65 4.39 3.55
C ILE A 162 5.60 5.03 2.65
N ALA A 163 5.81 4.90 1.34
CA ALA A 163 4.82 5.30 0.34
C ALA A 163 4.22 4.05 -0.29
N VAL A 164 2.89 3.95 -0.30
CA VAL A 164 2.16 2.79 -0.80
C VAL A 164 0.98 3.24 -1.64
N LEU A 165 0.56 2.41 -2.59
CA LEU A 165 -0.65 2.65 -3.36
C LEU A 165 -1.88 2.55 -2.44
N SER A 166 -2.86 3.41 -2.71
CA SER A 166 -4.11 3.41 -1.96
C SER A 166 -4.82 2.06 -2.03
N GLY A 167 -5.16 1.49 -0.87
CA GLY A 167 -5.81 0.20 -0.72
C GLY A 167 -4.86 -0.99 -0.73
N GLU A 168 -3.56 -0.79 -0.96
CA GLU A 168 -2.57 -1.86 -0.88
C GLU A 168 -1.98 -1.98 0.52
N ALA A 169 -1.66 -3.21 0.93
CA ALA A 169 -1.05 -3.48 2.23
C ALA A 169 0.44 -3.11 2.21
N ALA A 170 0.85 -2.24 3.12
CA ALA A 170 2.23 -1.91 3.40
C ALA A 170 2.71 -2.66 4.65
N ASN A 171 3.87 -3.30 4.55
CA ASN A 171 4.55 -3.93 5.67
C ASN A 171 5.93 -3.30 5.85
N LEU A 172 6.21 -2.81 7.06
CA LEU A 172 7.47 -2.18 7.42
C LEU A 172 8.03 -2.90 8.65
N ASN A 173 9.16 -3.58 8.48
CA ASN A 173 9.85 -4.34 9.53
C ASN A 173 11.21 -3.71 9.82
N LEU A 174 11.39 -3.15 11.01
CA LEU A 174 12.66 -2.66 11.52
C LEU A 174 13.09 -3.54 12.68
N ILE A 175 13.91 -4.55 12.41
CA ILE A 175 14.36 -5.54 13.40
C ILE A 175 15.85 -5.38 13.62
N ASP A 176 16.25 -5.18 14.88
CA ASP A 176 17.63 -5.25 15.35
C ASP A 176 17.89 -6.66 15.92
N ARG A 177 18.99 -7.28 15.51
CA ARG A 177 19.38 -8.62 15.95
C ARG A 177 20.62 -8.55 16.80
N ARG A 178 20.51 -8.94 18.06
CA ARG A 178 21.60 -8.95 19.03
C ARG A 178 21.89 -10.36 19.49
N THR A 179 23.17 -10.70 19.57
CA THR A 179 23.60 -11.97 20.15
C THR A 179 24.03 -11.72 21.59
N ILE A 180 23.42 -12.44 22.53
CA ILE A 180 23.83 -12.48 23.93
C ILE A 180 24.61 -13.77 24.20
N VAL A 181 25.60 -13.66 25.08
CA VAL A 181 26.35 -14.81 25.60
C VAL A 181 25.79 -15.14 26.98
N LEU A 182 25.32 -16.36 27.16
CA LEU A 182 24.85 -16.91 28.44
C LEU A 182 25.94 -17.78 29.01
N GLU A 183 26.43 -17.45 30.20
CA GLU A 183 27.39 -18.27 30.94
C GLU A 183 26.65 -19.00 32.06
N THR A 184 26.66 -20.33 32.04
CA THR A 184 26.11 -21.14 33.12
C THR A 184 27.26 -21.79 33.89
N ALA A 185 27.36 -21.49 35.19
CA ALA A 185 28.29 -22.18 36.06
C ALA A 185 27.74 -23.57 36.39
N THR A 186 28.46 -24.62 36.00
CA THR A 186 28.18 -26.01 36.35
C THR A 186 29.29 -26.57 37.23
N ILE A 187 29.02 -27.68 37.92
CA ILE A 187 29.98 -28.36 38.82
C ILE A 187 31.32 -28.69 38.12
N ASN A 188 31.33 -28.77 36.78
CA ASN A 188 32.50 -29.09 35.95
C ASN A 188 33.08 -27.89 35.16
N GLY A 189 32.66 -26.65 35.43
CA GLY A 189 33.17 -25.44 34.78
C GLY A 189 32.08 -24.51 34.22
N ILE A 190 32.52 -23.46 33.52
CA ILE A 190 31.64 -22.47 32.87
C ILE A 190 31.26 -22.98 31.47
N THR A 191 29.97 -23.16 31.19
CA THR A 191 29.48 -23.42 29.83
C THR A 191 28.95 -22.12 29.22
N THR A 192 29.40 -21.79 28.01
CA THR A 192 28.96 -20.61 27.27
C THR A 192 27.95 -21.02 26.19
N SER A 193 26.83 -20.32 26.09
CA SER A 193 25.81 -20.51 25.05
C SER A 193 25.50 -19.19 24.36
N LEU A 194 25.39 -19.20 23.05
CA LEU A 194 25.04 -18.02 22.25
C LEU A 194 23.52 -18.04 22.00
N GLN A 195 22.82 -16.98 22.39
CA GLN A 195 21.41 -16.80 22.08
C GLN A 195 21.21 -15.52 21.26
N ASN A 196 20.49 -15.63 20.15
CA ASN A 196 20.08 -14.48 19.36
C ASN A 196 18.75 -13.94 19.89
N ILE A 197 18.67 -12.63 20.06
CA ILE A 197 17.48 -11.87 20.40
C ILE A 197 17.20 -10.92 19.25
N GLU A 198 15.99 -10.97 18.73
CA GLU A 198 15.47 -10.04 17.72
C GLU A 198 14.49 -9.10 18.40
N ALA A 199 14.74 -7.79 18.32
CA ALA A 199 13.89 -6.75 18.88
C ALA A 199 13.67 -5.68 17.81
N GLY A 200 12.42 -5.24 17.63
CA GLY A 200 12.11 -4.36 16.52
C GLY A 200 10.70 -3.80 16.50
N ILE A 201 10.42 -3.01 15.47
CA ILE A 201 9.12 -2.42 15.17
C ILE A 201 8.58 -3.09 13.91
N GLN A 202 7.34 -3.57 13.98
CA GLN A 202 6.59 -4.05 12.82
C GLN A 202 5.35 -3.18 12.66
N LEU A 203 5.20 -2.58 11.47
CA LEU A 203 4.04 -1.80 11.07
C LEU A 203 3.39 -2.45 9.86
N ASN A 204 2.13 -2.83 10.02
CA ASN A 204 1.28 -3.38 8.96
C ASN A 204 0.09 -2.44 8.79
N VAL A 205 -0.07 -1.84 7.61
CA VAL A 205 -1.08 -0.81 7.37
C VAL A 205 -1.63 -0.91 5.94
N THR A 206 -2.94 -0.73 5.81
CA THR A 206 -3.63 -0.67 4.51
C THR A 206 -4.35 0.66 4.43
N PRO A 207 -3.73 1.71 3.86
CA PRO A 207 -4.34 3.03 3.83
C PRO A 207 -5.44 3.09 2.78
N VAL A 208 -6.54 3.76 3.11
CA VAL A 208 -7.61 4.10 2.17
C VAL A 208 -7.75 5.61 2.09
N PRO A 209 -8.13 6.18 0.94
CA PRO A 209 -8.34 7.61 0.82
C PRO A 209 -9.55 7.97 1.70
N THR A 210 -9.42 9.04 2.48
CA THR A 210 -10.50 9.56 3.34
C THR A 210 -11.27 10.66 2.64
#